data_AF-A0A5J9TEQ4-F1
#
_entry.id   AF-A0A5J9TEQ4-F1
#
_cell.length_a   1.000
_cell.length_b   1.000
_cell.length_c   1.000
_cell.angle_alpha   90.00
_cell.angle_beta   90.00
_cell.angle_gamma   90.00
#
_symmetry.space_group_name_H-M   'P 1'
#
loop_
_entity.id
_entity.type
_entity.pdbx_description
1 polymer ?
#
loop_
_entity_poly.entity_id
_entity_poly.type
_entity_poly.pdbx_seq_one_letter_code
_entity_poly.pdbx_strand_id
1 'polypeptide(L)'
;MAEGGERVASKQLGASAQRLTTHPSKVNTDFRASSEHRFLSSTSRAKSSSEGKKAESTTGHRKSFAMGGSDVVHTGGCHCRRVRWRAEAPASVAATTCNCSDCAMRGNANFGVPAAKFRLDPGAEESLTTYTFGTHTTKHPFCKVCGITSFYIPRSNPDGVAITVACVDAGTLAHVEYRHVDGKNWEEWFAHQQQHRTE
;
A
#
# COMPACT_ATOMS: atom_id res chain seq x y z
N MET A 1 62.21 62.30 -23.61
CA MET A 1 61.75 62.74 -22.28
C MET A 1 60.39 62.06 -22.09
N ALA A 2 60.41 60.87 -21.47
CA ALA A 2 60.17 60.62 -20.04
C ALA A 2 58.65 60.54 -19.78
N GLU A 3 58.06 59.35 -19.62
CA GLU A 3 58.05 58.42 -18.46
C GLU A 3 56.84 58.63 -17.52
N GLY A 4 56.32 57.52 -16.98
CA GLY A 4 55.31 57.44 -15.91
C GLY A 4 54.01 56.79 -16.41
N GLY A 5 53.66 55.53 -16.09
CA GLY A 5 53.59 54.93 -14.75
C GLY A 5 52.23 55.28 -14.16
N GLU A 6 51.26 54.37 -14.04
CA GLU A 6 51.17 53.51 -12.86
C GLU A 6 50.26 52.28 -13.12
N ARG A 7 50.76 51.11 -12.72
CA ARG A 7 50.05 49.84 -12.72
C ARG A 7 49.29 49.74 -11.40
N VAL A 8 47.98 49.56 -11.43
CA VAL A 8 47.22 49.18 -10.23
C VAL A 8 47.20 47.67 -10.09
N ALA A 9 47.61 47.24 -8.90
CA ALA A 9 47.93 45.89 -8.54
C ALA A 9 46.72 44.99 -8.25
N SER A 10 46.94 43.72 -8.58
CA SER A 10 46.42 42.48 -7.97
C SER A 10 45.55 42.61 -6.72
N LYS A 11 44.36 42.01 -6.80
CA LYS A 11 43.80 41.20 -5.71
C LYS A 11 43.24 39.89 -6.28
N GLN A 12 44.12 38.90 -6.38
CA GLN A 12 43.73 37.49 -6.44
C GLN A 12 43.05 37.12 -5.12
N LEU A 13 41.73 36.87 -5.18
CA LEU A 13 41.03 36.17 -4.12
C LEU A 13 41.30 34.66 -4.29
N GLY A 14 42.25 34.16 -3.51
CA GLY A 14 42.46 32.73 -3.34
C GLY A 14 41.34 32.13 -2.52
N ALA A 15 40.42 31.42 -3.18
CA ALA A 15 39.56 30.45 -2.53
C ALA A 15 40.23 29.07 -2.65
N SER A 16 40.72 28.59 -1.52
CA SER A 16 41.40 27.31 -1.38
C SER A 16 40.47 26.16 -1.79
N ALA A 17 40.78 25.49 -2.90
CA ALA A 17 40.14 24.26 -3.31
C ALA A 17 40.58 23.13 -2.37
N GLN A 18 39.79 22.86 -1.32
CA GLN A 18 39.96 21.66 -0.52
C GLN A 18 39.62 20.45 -1.40
N ARG A 19 40.65 19.72 -1.84
CA ARG A 19 40.51 18.38 -2.43
C ARG A 19 39.87 17.46 -1.39
N LEU A 20 38.59 17.15 -1.56
CA LEU A 20 38.00 15.96 -0.94
C LEU A 20 38.63 14.74 -1.59
N THR A 21 39.54 14.09 -0.87
CA THR A 21 40.00 12.75 -1.19
C THR A 21 38.85 11.78 -0.93
N THR A 22 38.16 11.34 -1.97
CA THR A 22 37.20 10.24 -1.86
C THR A 22 37.97 8.94 -1.66
N HIS A 23 37.96 8.41 -0.44
CA HIS A 23 38.33 7.02 -0.19
C HIS A 23 37.24 6.10 -0.78
N PRO A 24 37.58 5.10 -1.62
CA PRO A 24 36.61 4.10 -2.01
C PRO A 24 36.37 3.16 -0.82
N SER A 25 35.23 3.31 -0.16
CA SER A 25 34.70 2.29 0.76
C SER A 25 34.31 1.07 -0.08
N LYS A 26 35.14 0.02 0.02
CA LYS A 26 34.83 -1.30 -0.50
C LYS A 26 33.58 -1.81 0.22
N VAL A 27 32.44 -1.76 -0.44
CA VAL A 27 31.23 -2.48 0.00
C VAL A 27 31.53 -3.96 -0.20
N ASN A 28 31.61 -4.68 0.92
CA ASN A 28 31.81 -6.12 0.92
C ASN A 28 30.50 -6.80 0.49
N THR A 29 30.38 -7.16 -0.78
CA THR A 29 29.29 -7.99 -1.29
C THR A 29 29.65 -9.45 -1.09
N ASP A 30 29.41 -9.96 0.11
CA ASP A 30 29.43 -11.39 0.38
C ASP A 30 28.32 -11.72 1.39
N PHE A 31 27.08 -11.80 0.90
CA PHE A 31 26.05 -12.58 1.57
C PHE A 31 25.77 -13.80 0.68
N ARG A 32 26.65 -14.80 0.84
CA ARG A 32 26.48 -16.14 0.27
C ARG A 32 25.13 -16.69 0.70
N ALA A 33 24.26 -16.90 -0.29
CA ALA A 33 23.12 -17.80 -0.16
C ALA A 33 23.65 -19.23 0.03
N SER A 34 23.41 -19.83 1.19
CA SER A 34 23.50 -21.28 1.35
C SER A 34 22.65 -21.72 2.54
N SER A 35 21.53 -22.36 2.26
CA SER A 35 21.17 -23.59 2.97
C SER A 35 20.11 -24.33 2.17
N GLU A 36 20.48 -25.55 1.83
CA GLU A 36 19.71 -26.49 1.02
C GLU A 36 18.56 -27.07 1.85
N HIS A 37 17.35 -27.04 1.32
CA HIS A 37 16.25 -27.81 1.88
C HIS A 37 16.24 -29.21 1.26
N ARG A 38 16.79 -30.18 2.00
CA ARG A 38 16.62 -31.61 1.77
C ARG A 38 15.12 -31.96 1.79
N PHE A 39 14.64 -32.42 0.65
CA PHE A 39 13.39 -33.16 0.52
C PHE A 39 13.51 -34.51 1.23
N LEU A 40 12.66 -34.75 2.22
CA LEU A 40 12.36 -36.09 2.71
C LEU A 40 10.87 -36.34 2.49
N SER A 41 10.61 -37.20 1.50
CA SER A 41 9.33 -37.84 1.23
C SER A 41 8.98 -38.74 2.42
N SER A 42 7.81 -38.55 3.03
CA SER A 42 7.20 -39.54 3.90
C SER A 42 5.74 -39.76 3.49
N THR A 43 5.41 -41.04 3.47
CA THR A 43 4.25 -41.62 2.81
C THR A 43 2.98 -41.47 3.64
N SER A 44 1.89 -41.35 2.89
CA SER A 44 0.49 -41.27 3.30
C SER A 44 0.00 -42.45 4.14
N ARG A 45 -0.78 -42.17 5.20
CA ARG A 45 -1.86 -43.05 5.66
C ARG A 45 -3.03 -42.25 6.22
N ALA A 46 -4.12 -42.23 5.46
CA ALA A 46 -5.40 -41.66 5.83
C ALA A 46 -6.09 -42.52 6.89
N LYS A 47 -6.69 -41.86 7.90
CA LYS A 47 -7.81 -42.40 8.68
C LYS A 47 -8.88 -41.32 8.80
N SER A 48 -10.05 -41.69 8.34
CA SER A 48 -11.32 -40.97 8.41
C SER A 48 -11.89 -41.00 9.83
N SER A 49 -12.38 -39.85 10.29
CA SER A 49 -13.49 -39.82 11.26
C SER A 49 -14.25 -38.50 11.06
N SER A 50 -15.49 -38.67 10.62
CA SER A 50 -16.53 -37.66 10.46
C SER A 50 -17.04 -37.18 11.81
N GLU A 51 -17.16 -35.87 12.00
CA GLU A 51 -18.11 -35.31 12.97
C GLU A 51 -18.46 -33.88 12.54
N GLY A 52 -19.66 -33.75 11.99
CA GLY A 52 -20.24 -32.48 11.60
C GLY A 52 -20.64 -31.67 12.84
N LYS A 53 -20.30 -30.38 12.84
CA LYS A 53 -20.95 -29.38 13.68
C LYS A 53 -21.42 -28.24 12.79
N LYS A 54 -22.75 -28.04 12.79
CA LYS A 54 -23.45 -26.93 12.15
C LYS A 54 -22.79 -25.61 12.55
N ALA A 55 -22.34 -24.84 11.56
CA ALA A 55 -22.07 -23.42 11.74
C ALA A 55 -23.36 -22.66 11.50
N GLU A 56 -23.97 -22.20 12.60
CA GLU A 56 -25.12 -21.32 12.59
C GLU A 56 -24.65 -19.93 12.15
N SER A 57 -24.94 -19.60 10.88
CA SER A 57 -24.60 -18.33 10.26
C SER A 57 -25.49 -17.24 10.82
N THR A 58 -25.00 -16.53 11.84
CA THR A 58 -25.60 -15.27 12.26
C THR A 58 -25.29 -14.23 11.17
N THR A 59 -26.33 -13.94 10.37
CA THR A 59 -26.32 -12.92 9.33
C THR A 59 -26.16 -11.54 9.98
N GLY A 60 -24.91 -11.13 10.18
CA GLY A 60 -24.52 -9.80 10.63
C GLY A 60 -24.59 -8.79 9.49
N HIS A 61 -25.77 -8.21 9.29
CA HIS A 61 -26.03 -6.87 8.74
C HIS A 61 -24.92 -6.21 7.89
N ARG A 62 -24.96 -6.45 6.58
CA ARG A 62 -24.25 -5.65 5.56
C ARG A 62 -24.82 -4.24 5.51
N LYS A 63 -24.06 -3.20 5.88
CA LYS A 63 -24.39 -1.77 5.62
C LYS A 63 -23.10 -0.99 5.33
N SER A 64 -22.63 -0.99 4.08
CA SER A 64 -22.99 -0.11 2.94
C SER A 64 -22.24 1.23 2.95
N PHE A 65 -21.12 1.30 2.19
CA PHE A 65 -20.47 2.53 1.71
C PHE A 65 -21.12 3.01 0.40
N ALA A 66 -22.46 2.98 0.31
CA ALA A 66 -23.17 3.41 -0.88
C ALA A 66 -23.68 4.83 -0.64
N MET A 67 -22.87 5.83 -1.01
CA MET A 67 -23.42 7.17 -1.30
C MET A 67 -23.99 7.11 -2.72
N GLY A 68 -25.28 7.45 -2.86
CA GLY A 68 -26.11 7.18 -4.04
C GLY A 68 -25.69 7.91 -5.31
N GLY A 69 -24.73 7.35 -6.03
CA GLY A 69 -24.51 7.54 -7.46
C GLY A 69 -24.57 6.19 -8.16
N SER A 70 -24.89 6.17 -9.46
CA SER A 70 -24.72 4.97 -10.27
C SER A 70 -23.24 4.58 -10.27
N ASP A 71 -22.94 3.31 -9.99
CA ASP A 71 -21.58 2.82 -10.03
C ASP A 71 -21.01 2.90 -11.45
N VAL A 72 -19.72 3.21 -11.53
CA VAL A 72 -18.89 3.13 -12.73
C VAL A 72 -17.80 2.08 -12.52
N VAL A 73 -17.24 1.57 -13.62
CA VAL A 73 -16.09 0.66 -13.53
C VAL A 73 -14.81 1.47 -13.52
N HIS A 74 -14.12 1.43 -12.39
CA HIS A 74 -12.76 1.93 -12.24
C HIS A 74 -11.76 0.85 -12.64
N THR A 75 -10.74 1.22 -13.40
CA THR A 75 -9.55 0.40 -13.64
C THR A 75 -8.38 0.98 -12.88
N GLY A 76 -7.40 0.14 -12.55
CA GLY A 76 -6.20 0.61 -11.89
C GLY A 76 -5.17 -0.48 -11.69
N GLY A 77 -4.12 -0.15 -10.96
CA GLY A 77 -3.06 -1.11 -10.69
C GLY A 77 -1.78 -0.50 -10.15
N CYS A 78 -0.72 -1.32 -10.16
CA CYS A 78 0.60 -0.88 -9.76
C CYS A 78 1.33 -0.10 -10.88
N HIS A 79 2.39 0.62 -10.52
CA HIS A 79 3.21 1.41 -11.45
C HIS A 79 3.72 0.61 -12.65
N CYS A 80 4.23 -0.61 -12.43
CA CYS A 80 4.77 -1.45 -13.51
C CYS A 80 3.71 -2.23 -14.30
N ARG A 81 2.42 -2.00 -14.01
CA ARG A 81 1.24 -2.61 -14.67
C ARG A 81 1.15 -4.14 -14.62
N ARG A 82 1.97 -4.83 -13.82
CA ARG A 82 1.85 -6.28 -13.62
C ARG A 82 0.67 -6.66 -12.73
N VAL A 83 0.28 -5.76 -11.82
CA VAL A 83 -0.92 -5.91 -10.99
C VAL A 83 -1.95 -4.96 -11.54
N ARG A 84 -3.05 -5.50 -12.07
CA ARG A 84 -4.16 -4.74 -12.66
C ARG A 84 -5.49 -5.26 -12.12
N TRP A 85 -6.46 -4.38 -12.03
CA TRP A 85 -7.77 -4.71 -11.47
C TRP A 85 -8.87 -3.83 -12.05
N ARG A 86 -10.11 -4.30 -11.86
CA ARG A 86 -11.37 -3.58 -12.08
C ARG A 86 -12.17 -3.53 -10.79
N ALA A 87 -12.82 -2.40 -10.52
CA ALA A 87 -13.69 -2.22 -9.37
C ALA A 87 -14.92 -1.38 -9.71
N GLU A 88 -16.09 -1.81 -9.24
CA GLU A 88 -17.33 -1.03 -9.36
C GLU A 88 -17.51 -0.14 -8.11
N ALA A 89 -17.57 1.17 -8.31
CA ALA A 89 -17.85 2.16 -7.27
C ALA A 89 -18.44 3.45 -7.88
N PRO A 90 -19.03 4.34 -7.09
CA PRO A 90 -19.47 5.64 -7.59
C PRO A 90 -18.30 6.49 -8.06
N ALA A 91 -18.50 7.32 -9.10
CA ALA A 91 -17.47 8.24 -9.60
C ALA A 91 -17.03 9.28 -8.54
N SER A 92 -17.85 9.51 -7.51
CA SER A 92 -17.51 10.32 -6.34
C SER A 92 -17.31 9.42 -5.13
N VAL A 93 -16.09 9.36 -4.59
CA VAL A 93 -15.73 8.45 -3.49
C VAL A 93 -15.31 9.21 -2.23
N ALA A 94 -15.51 8.58 -1.07
CA ALA A 94 -14.91 9.01 0.18
C ALA A 94 -13.67 8.15 0.46
N ALA A 95 -12.50 8.78 0.40
CA ALA A 95 -11.21 8.18 0.69
C ALA A 95 -10.74 8.52 2.10
N THR A 96 -9.99 7.61 2.68
CA THR A 96 -9.51 7.70 4.04
C THR A 96 -7.99 7.73 4.07
N THR A 97 -7.43 8.66 4.83
CA THR A 97 -6.03 8.68 5.27
C THR A 97 -5.95 8.20 6.72
N CYS A 98 -4.88 7.50 7.08
CA CYS A 98 -4.69 6.94 8.42
C CYS A 98 -3.29 7.25 8.93
N ASN A 99 -3.18 7.57 10.22
CA ASN A 99 -1.94 7.95 10.89
C ASN A 99 -1.23 6.79 11.64
N CYS A 100 -1.70 5.54 11.53
CA CYS A 100 -1.01 4.41 12.16
C CYS A 100 0.39 4.22 11.55
N SER A 101 1.28 3.49 12.22
CA SER A 101 2.69 3.38 11.83
C SER A 101 2.89 2.94 10.37
N ASP A 102 2.17 1.93 9.89
CA ASP A 102 2.25 1.47 8.50
C ASP A 102 1.61 2.46 7.52
N CYS A 103 0.40 2.94 7.79
CA CYS A 103 -0.33 3.84 6.89
C CYS A 103 0.37 5.21 6.74
N ALA A 104 0.91 5.75 7.84
CA ALA A 104 1.65 7.00 7.82
C ALA A 104 2.92 6.90 6.96
N MET A 105 3.60 5.74 6.98
CA MET A 105 4.76 5.48 6.13
C MET A 105 4.39 5.28 4.66
N ARG A 106 3.26 4.61 4.37
CA ARG A 106 2.79 4.42 2.99
C ARG A 106 2.29 5.71 2.34
N GLY A 107 1.67 6.60 3.13
CA GLY A 107 1.11 7.86 2.62
C GLY A 107 -0.10 7.67 1.69
N ASN A 108 -0.76 6.51 1.74
CA ASN A 108 -1.89 6.21 0.86
C ASN A 108 -3.21 6.77 1.41
N ALA A 109 -4.04 7.27 0.50
CA ALA A 109 -5.46 7.48 0.73
C ALA A 109 -6.27 6.37 0.04
N ASN A 110 -7.23 5.78 0.74
CA ASN A 110 -7.95 4.60 0.23
C ASN A 110 -9.46 4.73 0.35
N PHE A 111 -10.21 4.29 -0.66
CA PHE A 111 -11.67 4.15 -0.59
C PHE A 111 -12.07 2.68 -0.63
N GLY A 112 -13.16 2.33 0.05
CA GLY A 112 -13.61 0.94 0.17
C GLY A 112 -14.63 0.54 -0.89
N VAL A 113 -14.49 -0.68 -1.43
CA VAL A 113 -15.50 -1.35 -2.25
C VAL A 113 -15.82 -2.74 -1.67
N PRO A 114 -17.03 -3.29 -1.88
CA PRO A 114 -17.31 -4.69 -1.55
C PRO A 114 -16.39 -5.63 -2.35
N ALA A 115 -15.92 -6.73 -1.75
CA ALA A 115 -15.10 -7.72 -2.47
C ALA A 115 -15.81 -8.28 -3.72
N ALA A 116 -17.14 -8.42 -3.65
CA ALA A 116 -17.96 -8.83 -4.79
C ALA A 116 -17.86 -7.90 -6.02
N LYS A 117 -17.48 -6.62 -5.81
CA LYS A 117 -17.32 -5.58 -6.84
C LYS A 117 -15.87 -5.34 -7.24
N PHE A 118 -14.93 -6.12 -6.74
CA PHE A 118 -13.50 -6.02 -7.06
C PHE A 118 -13.03 -7.27 -7.81
N ARG A 119 -12.24 -7.10 -8.87
CA ARG A 119 -11.66 -8.21 -9.64
C ARG A 119 -10.22 -7.89 -10.01
N LEU A 120 -9.30 -8.83 -9.74
CA LEU A 120 -7.97 -8.82 -10.32
C LEU A 120 -8.05 -9.26 -11.79
N ASP A 121 -7.18 -8.70 -12.63
CA ASP A 121 -6.95 -9.24 -13.96
C ASP A 121 -6.27 -10.61 -13.87
N PRO A 122 -6.52 -11.54 -14.80
CA PRO A 122 -5.85 -12.84 -14.83
C PRO A 122 -4.32 -12.71 -14.77
N GLY A 123 -3.67 -13.51 -13.93
CA GLY A 123 -2.21 -13.51 -13.74
C GLY A 123 -1.67 -12.37 -12.86
N ALA A 124 -2.49 -11.37 -12.50
CA ALA A 124 -2.03 -10.25 -11.64
C ALA A 124 -1.57 -10.74 -10.25
N GLU A 125 -2.16 -11.81 -9.74
CA GLU A 125 -1.82 -12.44 -8.45
C GLU A 125 -0.38 -12.96 -8.38
N GLU A 126 0.20 -13.37 -9.52
CA GLU A 126 1.59 -13.86 -9.57
C GLU A 126 2.60 -12.78 -9.21
N SER A 127 2.25 -11.51 -9.42
CA SER A 127 3.09 -10.34 -9.12
C SER A 127 2.81 -9.73 -7.76
N LEU A 128 1.91 -10.32 -6.97
CA LEU A 128 1.62 -9.88 -5.61
C LEU A 128 2.49 -10.62 -4.59
N THR A 129 2.83 -9.90 -3.53
CA THR A 129 3.25 -10.48 -2.25
C THR A 129 2.50 -9.74 -1.14
N THR A 130 2.35 -10.36 0.03
CA THR A 130 1.50 -9.82 1.10
C THR A 130 2.31 -9.54 2.35
N TYR A 131 2.22 -8.30 2.84
CA TYR A 131 2.70 -7.93 4.16
C TYR A 131 1.55 -8.00 5.18
N THR A 132 1.84 -8.53 6.36
CA THR A 132 0.92 -8.56 7.52
C THR A 132 1.71 -8.36 8.80
N PHE A 133 1.10 -7.72 9.78
CA PHE A 133 1.70 -7.47 11.10
C PHE A 133 0.60 -7.38 12.16
N GLY A 134 0.98 -7.26 13.44
CA GLY A 134 0.02 -7.15 14.55
C GLY A 134 -0.84 -8.42 14.66
N THR A 135 -2.16 -8.27 14.53
CA THR A 135 -3.11 -9.40 14.56
C THR A 135 -3.08 -10.26 13.30
N HIS A 136 -2.31 -9.88 12.28
CA HIS A 136 -2.25 -10.53 10.96
C HIS A 136 -3.58 -10.58 10.21
N THR A 137 -4.60 -9.85 10.67
CA THR A 137 -5.93 -9.83 10.05
C THR A 137 -5.93 -8.95 8.79
N THR A 138 -5.35 -7.76 8.86
CA THR A 138 -5.18 -6.90 7.69
C THR A 138 -4.19 -7.55 6.73
N LYS A 139 -4.56 -7.65 5.46
CA LYS A 139 -3.67 -8.11 4.40
C LYS A 139 -3.27 -6.91 3.55
N HIS A 140 -1.98 -6.62 3.46
CA HIS A 140 -1.42 -5.56 2.61
C HIS A 140 -0.71 -6.17 1.40
N PRO A 141 -1.44 -6.62 0.37
CA PRO A 141 -0.84 -7.06 -0.89
C PRO A 141 -0.17 -5.88 -1.60
N PHE A 142 1.04 -6.08 -2.11
CA PHE A 142 1.75 -5.10 -2.92
C PHE A 142 2.48 -5.79 -4.07
N CYS A 143 2.77 -5.01 -5.12
CA CYS A 143 3.50 -5.54 -6.25
C CYS A 143 4.94 -5.85 -5.84
N LYS A 144 5.34 -7.13 -5.92
CA LYS A 144 6.70 -7.57 -5.56
C LYS A 144 7.78 -7.01 -6.50
N VAL A 145 7.40 -6.41 -7.63
CA VAL A 145 8.32 -5.84 -8.61
C VAL A 145 8.54 -4.34 -8.43
N CYS A 146 7.49 -3.56 -8.14
CA CYS A 146 7.59 -2.10 -8.04
C CYS A 146 7.17 -1.53 -6.67
N GLY A 147 6.86 -2.36 -5.68
CA GLY A 147 6.55 -1.96 -4.31
C GLY A 147 5.15 -1.35 -4.08
N ILE A 148 4.41 -1.00 -5.14
CA ILE A 148 3.12 -0.29 -5.02
C ILE A 148 2.03 -1.20 -4.43
N THR A 149 1.40 -0.71 -3.36
CA THR A 149 0.15 -1.22 -2.78
C THR A 149 -1.03 -0.55 -3.48
N SER A 150 -1.56 -1.19 -4.53
CA SER A 150 -2.71 -0.62 -5.28
C SER A 150 -4.06 -0.85 -4.61
N PHE A 151 -4.14 -1.83 -3.70
CA PHE A 151 -5.29 -2.11 -2.86
C PHE A 151 -4.85 -2.91 -1.63
N TYR A 152 -5.73 -3.05 -0.62
CA TYR A 152 -5.53 -3.94 0.51
C TYR A 152 -6.85 -4.42 1.13
N ILE A 153 -6.81 -5.43 2.00
CA ILE A 153 -7.98 -5.97 2.71
C ILE A 153 -7.91 -5.48 4.17
N PRO A 154 -8.74 -4.50 4.56
CA PRO A 154 -8.70 -3.90 5.89
C PRO A 154 -9.25 -4.84 6.96
N ARG A 155 -8.65 -4.85 8.16
CA ARG A 155 -9.19 -5.59 9.31
C ARG A 155 -10.61 -5.16 9.70
N SER A 156 -10.95 -3.89 9.55
CA SER A 156 -12.27 -3.36 9.90
C SER A 156 -13.39 -3.78 8.94
N ASN A 157 -13.03 -4.28 7.75
CA ASN A 157 -13.98 -4.77 6.77
C ASN A 157 -13.34 -5.90 5.93
N PRO A 158 -13.27 -7.14 6.48
CA PRO A 158 -12.65 -8.27 5.78
C PRO A 158 -13.35 -8.66 4.47
N ASP A 159 -14.63 -8.33 4.32
CA ASP A 159 -15.42 -8.56 3.11
C ASP A 159 -15.29 -7.41 2.07
N GLY A 160 -14.40 -6.46 2.34
CA GLY A 160 -14.14 -5.31 1.49
C GLY A 160 -12.71 -5.24 0.98
N VAL A 161 -12.52 -4.42 -0.05
CA VAL A 161 -11.22 -4.08 -0.61
C VAL A 161 -11.06 -2.57 -0.53
N ALA A 162 -9.97 -2.11 0.05
CA ALA A 162 -9.60 -0.70 0.11
C ALA A 162 -8.64 -0.39 -1.04
N ILE A 163 -9.06 0.47 -1.97
CA ILE A 163 -8.32 0.83 -3.18
C ILE A 163 -7.56 2.12 -2.95
N THR A 164 -6.27 2.13 -3.28
CA THR A 164 -5.43 3.34 -3.22
C THR A 164 -5.84 4.31 -4.32
N VAL A 165 -6.28 5.53 -3.96
CA VAL A 165 -6.79 6.54 -4.91
C VAL A 165 -5.79 6.83 -6.02
N ALA A 166 -4.51 6.98 -5.68
CA ALA A 166 -3.45 7.28 -6.65
C ALA A 166 -3.16 6.14 -7.64
N CYS A 167 -3.74 4.95 -7.43
CA CYS A 167 -3.58 3.78 -8.30
C CYS A 167 -4.77 3.55 -9.24
N VAL A 168 -5.79 4.41 -9.19
CA VAL A 168 -6.90 4.40 -10.16
C VAL A 168 -6.45 5.10 -11.43
N ASP A 169 -6.72 4.49 -12.59
CA ASP A 169 -6.43 5.14 -13.86
C ASP A 169 -7.33 6.38 -14.05
N ALA A 170 -6.83 7.37 -14.79
CA ALA A 170 -7.56 8.61 -15.03
C ALA A 170 -8.88 8.38 -15.80
N GLY A 171 -9.89 9.21 -15.51
CA GLY A 171 -11.11 9.33 -16.32
C GLY A 171 -12.40 8.86 -15.66
N THR A 172 -12.33 8.11 -14.55
CA THR A 172 -13.53 7.55 -13.89
C THR A 172 -13.80 8.12 -12.49
N LEU A 173 -12.75 8.57 -11.77
CA LEU A 173 -12.91 9.30 -10.52
C LEU A 173 -13.14 10.79 -10.79
N ALA A 174 -14.36 11.26 -10.51
CA ALA A 174 -14.76 12.65 -10.68
C ALA A 174 -14.52 13.49 -9.42
N HIS A 175 -14.71 12.92 -8.23
CA HIS A 175 -14.53 13.60 -6.96
C HIS A 175 -14.01 12.65 -5.88
N VAL A 176 -13.10 13.14 -5.03
CA VAL A 176 -12.57 12.39 -3.90
C VAL A 176 -12.67 13.26 -2.65
N GLU A 177 -13.56 12.86 -1.74
CA GLU A 177 -13.62 13.45 -0.41
C GLU A 177 -12.58 12.76 0.47
N TYR A 178 -11.71 13.51 1.16
CA TYR A 178 -10.70 12.95 2.04
C TYR A 178 -11.12 13.05 3.51
N ARG A 179 -11.11 11.92 4.20
CA ARG A 179 -11.38 11.79 5.63
C ARG A 179 -10.15 11.29 6.35
N HIS A 180 -10.05 11.65 7.62
CA HIS A 180 -8.95 11.21 8.48
C HIS A 180 -9.41 10.15 9.47
N VAL A 181 -8.60 9.12 9.63
CA VAL A 181 -8.74 8.07 10.64
C VAL A 181 -7.56 8.14 11.59
N ASP A 182 -7.87 8.16 12.89
CA ASP A 182 -6.87 8.01 13.93
C ASP A 182 -6.59 6.52 14.17
N GLY A 183 -5.63 5.99 13.41
CA GLY A 183 -5.17 4.62 13.57
C GLY A 183 -4.13 4.43 14.67
N LYS A 184 -3.63 5.50 15.30
CA LYS A 184 -2.80 5.38 16.51
C LYS A 184 -3.67 5.03 17.73
N ASN A 185 -4.86 5.62 17.80
CA ASN A 185 -5.85 5.38 18.85
C ASN A 185 -7.05 4.58 18.30
N TRP A 186 -6.76 3.45 17.64
CA TRP A 186 -7.75 2.72 16.84
C TRP A 186 -9.00 2.31 17.65
N GLU A 187 -8.82 1.76 18.84
CA GLU A 187 -9.89 1.22 19.68
C GLU A 187 -10.92 2.30 20.03
N GLU A 188 -10.45 3.46 20.47
CA GLU A 188 -11.28 4.62 20.82
C GLU A 188 -11.97 5.19 19.59
N TRP A 189 -11.21 5.45 18.52
CA TRP A 189 -11.74 5.99 17.28
C TRP A 189 -12.84 5.09 16.71
N PHE A 190 -12.61 3.78 16.67
CA PHE A 190 -13.57 2.81 16.12
C PHE A 190 -14.83 2.66 16.98
N ALA A 191 -14.73 2.80 18.30
CA ALA A 191 -15.89 2.78 19.20
C ALA A 191 -16.79 4.00 18.97
N HIS A 192 -16.22 5.21 18.89
CA HIS A 192 -16.98 6.44 18.62
C HIS A 192 -17.71 6.40 17.27
N GLN A 193 -17.08 5.84 16.24
CA GLN A 193 -17.68 5.74 14.90
C GLN A 193 -18.86 4.79 14.82
N GLN A 194 -18.94 3.79 15.71
CA GLN A 194 -20.08 2.88 15.78
C GLN A 194 -21.28 3.55 16.45
N GLN A 195 -21.04 4.36 17.47
CA GLN A 195 -22.10 5.07 18.21
C GLN A 195 -22.85 6.07 17.32
N HIS A 196 -22.14 6.78 16.44
CA HIS A 196 -22.73 7.75 15.50
C HIS A 196 -23.34 7.12 14.24
N ARG A 197 -23.31 5.79 14.08
CA ARG A 197 -23.89 5.10 12.91
C ARG A 197 -25.25 4.46 13.22
N THR A 198 -25.63 4.41 14.50
CA THR A 198 -26.86 3.77 14.99
C THR A 198 -28.04 4.72 15.16
N GLU A 199 -27.85 6.02 14.89
CA GLU A 199 -28.89 7.06 14.82
C GLU A 199 -29.22 7.39 13.36
#